data_AF-A0A965KDR0-F1
#
_entry.id   AF-A0A965KDR0-F1
#
_cell.length_a   1.000
_cell.length_b   1.000
_cell.length_c   1.000
_cell.angle_alpha   90.00
_cell.angle_beta   90.00
_cell.angle_gamma   90.00
#
_symmetry.space_group_name_H-M   'P 1'
#
loop_
_entity.id
_entity.type
_entity.pdbx_description
1 polymer ?
#
loop_
_entity_poly.entity_id
_entity_poly.type
_entity_poly.pdbx_seq_one_letter_code
_entity_poly.pdbx_strand_id
1 'polypeptide(L)'
;DPAQTDFGKEVIPGLLASKRMMAYVFDGYWEDIGTVGSFWECNLTLTDPVPPFDFFDGQNPVYTHSRYLPPAKLNGARSQRVLMADGAIVDDSELSRCVIGVRSVIRGGSRLENVVMMGADAFERPHDLAKNHSLGRPDVGVGPNCLIRNAIIDKNARIGAGCRLAPTGLPEKWETDALFVRDGVIVVKKGAIVPPGTIVGE
;
A
#
# COMPACT_ATOMS: atom_id res chain seq x y z
N ASP A 1 9.50 -21.61 32.29
CA ASP A 1 9.54 -22.98 31.77
C ASP A 1 9.90 -22.89 30.30
N PRO A 2 10.99 -23.51 29.82
CA PRO A 2 11.38 -23.48 28.41
C PRO A 2 10.34 -24.06 27.45
N ALA A 3 9.34 -24.80 27.95
CA ALA A 3 8.23 -25.32 27.16
C ALA A 3 7.15 -24.28 26.83
N GLN A 4 7.14 -23.12 27.50
CA GLN A 4 6.21 -22.04 27.20
C GLN A 4 6.68 -21.25 25.97
N THR A 5 5.83 -21.16 24.96
CA THR A 5 6.10 -20.54 23.66
C THR A 5 5.26 -19.28 23.40
N ASP A 6 4.14 -19.09 24.10
CA ASP A 6 3.24 -17.92 23.93
C ASP A 6 3.18 -17.05 25.19
N PHE A 7 3.56 -15.77 25.06
CA PHE A 7 3.58 -14.85 26.18
C PHE A 7 2.17 -14.57 26.74
N GLY A 8 1.17 -14.40 25.86
CA GLY A 8 -0.19 -14.03 26.24
C GLY A 8 -1.02 -15.19 26.78
N LYS A 9 -0.86 -16.39 26.21
CA LYS A 9 -1.67 -17.57 26.55
C LYS A 9 -1.06 -18.46 27.63
N GLU A 10 0.25 -18.40 27.83
CA GLU A 10 0.94 -19.32 28.75
C GLU A 10 1.69 -18.56 29.86
N VAL A 11 2.54 -17.60 29.50
CA VAL A 11 3.37 -16.89 30.48
C VAL A 11 2.52 -15.99 31.39
N ILE A 12 1.68 -15.11 30.83
CA ILE A 12 0.80 -14.22 31.61
C ILE A 12 -0.10 -15.04 32.56
N PRO A 13 -0.87 -16.06 32.10
CA PRO A 13 -1.69 -16.87 33.00
C PRO A 13 -0.89 -17.63 34.06
N GLY A 14 0.29 -18.15 33.71
CA GLY A 14 1.16 -18.88 34.65
C GLY A 14 1.72 -18.01 35.79
N LEU A 15 1.81 -16.69 35.58
CA LEU A 15 2.32 -15.75 36.59
C LEU A 15 1.23 -15.21 37.53
N LEU A 16 -0.06 -15.32 37.18
CA LEU A 16 -1.18 -14.78 37.96
C LEU A 16 -1.19 -15.26 39.42
N ALA A 17 -0.81 -16.51 39.66
CA ALA A 17 -0.79 -17.11 41.00
C ALA A 17 0.50 -16.84 41.79
N SER A 18 1.57 -16.36 41.14
CA SER A 18 2.93 -16.33 41.72
C SER A 18 3.56 -14.94 41.75
N LYS A 19 3.03 -13.97 41.00
CA LYS A 19 3.56 -12.61 40.90
C LYS A 19 2.46 -11.58 41.04
N ARG A 20 2.84 -10.39 41.52
CA ARG A 20 1.96 -9.22 41.52
C ARG A 20 1.83 -8.71 40.08
N MET A 21 0.64 -8.85 39.51
CA MET A 21 0.30 -8.36 38.18
C MET A 21 -0.71 -7.21 38.30
N MET A 22 -0.50 -6.16 37.52
CA MET A 22 -1.35 -4.97 37.50
C MET A 22 -1.75 -4.69 36.06
N ALA A 23 -2.97 -4.20 35.86
CA ALA A 23 -3.40 -3.68 34.57
C ALA A 23 -3.02 -2.20 34.43
N TYR A 24 -2.67 -1.78 33.22
CA TYR A 24 -2.48 -0.37 32.85
C TYR A 24 -3.52 -0.03 31.80
N VAL A 25 -4.31 1.02 32.05
CA VAL A 25 -5.33 1.49 31.11
C VAL A 25 -4.66 2.40 30.10
N PHE A 26 -4.71 2.01 28.83
CA PHE A 26 -4.28 2.83 27.71
C PHE A 26 -5.52 3.48 27.07
N ASP A 27 -5.48 4.81 26.92
CA ASP A 27 -6.59 5.63 26.41
C ASP A 27 -6.12 6.47 25.21
N GLY A 28 -5.47 5.80 24.25
CA GLY A 28 -4.96 6.41 23.03
C GLY A 28 -5.36 5.60 21.81
N TYR A 29 -5.01 6.11 20.63
CA TYR A 29 -5.25 5.39 19.37
C TYR A 29 -4.46 4.08 19.33
N TRP A 30 -5.15 2.99 18.99
CA TRP A 30 -4.58 1.68 18.77
C TRP A 30 -5.43 0.95 17.74
N GLU A 31 -4.79 0.38 16.73
CA GLU A 31 -5.42 -0.46 15.72
C GLU A 31 -4.59 -1.72 15.45
N ASP A 32 -5.26 -2.85 15.29
CA ASP A 32 -4.61 -4.11 14.87
C ASP A 32 -4.54 -4.20 13.35
N ILE A 33 -3.35 -3.94 12.80
CA ILE A 33 -3.06 -4.01 11.36
C ILE A 33 -2.60 -5.40 10.90
N GLY A 34 -2.96 -6.46 11.62
CA GLY A 34 -2.57 -7.85 11.34
C GLY A 34 -3.29 -8.52 10.15
N THR A 35 -4.36 -7.94 9.61
CA THR A 35 -5.08 -8.45 8.43
C THR A 35 -4.89 -7.54 7.22
N VAL A 36 -5.20 -8.03 6.02
CA VAL A 36 -5.04 -7.22 4.79
C VAL A 36 -6.04 -6.08 4.79
N GLY A 37 -7.29 -6.37 5.18
CA GLY A 37 -8.34 -5.37 5.29
C GLY A 37 -8.01 -4.28 6.31
N SER A 38 -7.55 -4.64 7.51
CA SER A 38 -7.21 -3.65 8.54
C SER A 38 -5.97 -2.83 8.17
N PHE A 39 -4.95 -3.43 7.57
CA PHE A 39 -3.79 -2.71 7.04
C PHE A 39 -4.21 -1.70 5.96
N TRP A 40 -5.02 -2.12 4.98
CA TRP A 40 -5.50 -1.26 3.89
C TRP A 40 -6.31 -0.09 4.43
N GLU A 41 -7.31 -0.35 5.27
CA GLU A 41 -8.20 0.67 5.80
C GLU A 41 -7.47 1.63 6.74
N CYS A 42 -6.61 1.12 7.64
CA CYS A 42 -5.80 1.96 8.53
C CYS A 42 -4.93 2.95 7.73
N ASN A 43 -4.32 2.52 6.62
CA ASN A 43 -3.53 3.40 5.77
C ASN A 43 -4.41 4.44 5.06
N LEU A 44 -5.57 4.04 4.52
CA LEU A 44 -6.45 4.98 3.82
C LEU A 44 -7.10 6.01 4.74
N THR A 45 -7.40 5.64 5.99
CA THR A 45 -7.94 6.56 7.02
C THR A 45 -6.97 7.70 7.34
N LEU A 46 -5.66 7.53 7.15
CA LEU A 46 -4.69 8.63 7.26
C LEU A 46 -4.91 9.75 6.23
N THR A 47 -5.68 9.49 5.17
CA THR A 47 -6.01 10.49 4.14
C THR A 47 -7.20 11.38 4.51
N ASP A 48 -7.89 11.07 5.61
CA ASP A 48 -9.03 11.85 6.07
C ASP A 48 -8.58 13.24 6.58
N PRO A 49 -9.46 14.27 6.53
CA PRO A 49 -9.11 15.61 6.99
C PRO A 49 -8.64 15.66 8.45
N VAL A 50 -9.15 14.75 9.28
CA VAL A 50 -8.76 14.59 10.69
C VAL A 50 -8.58 13.08 10.93
N PRO A 51 -7.38 12.54 10.72
CA PRO A 51 -7.12 11.12 10.95
C PRO A 51 -7.04 10.82 12.46
N PRO A 52 -7.35 9.59 12.89
CA PRO A 52 -7.28 9.19 14.29
C PRO A 52 -5.82 9.03 14.78
N PHE A 53 -4.87 8.89 13.85
CA PHE A 53 -3.43 8.91 14.11
C PHE A 53 -2.77 10.01 13.29
N ASP A 54 -1.95 10.82 13.94
CA ASP A 54 -1.33 11.99 13.33
C ASP A 54 0.18 11.81 13.14
N PHE A 55 0.61 11.59 11.89
CA PHE A 55 2.04 11.58 11.52
C PHE A 55 2.67 12.97 11.51
N PHE A 56 1.88 14.05 11.60
CA PHE A 56 2.33 15.44 11.61
C PHE A 56 2.56 15.98 13.03
N ASP A 57 2.39 15.16 14.08
CA ASP A 57 2.73 15.56 15.45
C ASP A 57 4.25 15.77 15.60
N GLY A 58 4.65 17.04 15.62
CA GLY A 58 6.04 17.44 15.81
C GLY A 58 6.61 17.19 17.21
N GLN A 59 5.77 16.88 18.21
CA GLN A 59 6.22 16.53 19.56
C GLN A 59 6.53 15.03 19.69
N ASN A 60 5.78 14.18 18.99
CA ASN A 60 5.96 12.72 19.00
C ASN A 60 6.16 12.16 17.57
N PRO A 61 7.24 12.57 16.87
CA PRO A 61 7.45 12.15 15.50
C PRO A 61 7.74 10.66 15.37
N VAL A 62 7.19 10.04 14.31
CA VAL A 62 7.55 8.68 13.90
C VAL A 62 8.73 8.75 12.93
N TYR A 63 9.87 8.17 13.35
CA TYR A 63 11.10 8.19 12.54
C TYR A 63 11.15 7.06 11.51
N THR A 64 11.82 7.33 10.39
CA THR A 64 12.17 6.34 9.37
C THR A 64 13.52 6.67 8.74
N HIS A 65 14.01 5.81 7.86
CA HIS A 65 15.29 6.02 7.16
C HIS A 65 15.24 7.28 6.26
N SER A 66 16.17 8.21 6.45
CA SER A 66 16.34 9.41 5.62
C SER A 66 16.85 9.04 4.22
N ARG A 67 15.99 9.17 3.20
CA ARG A 67 16.31 8.74 1.82
C ARG A 67 16.81 9.84 0.89
N TYR A 68 16.67 11.11 1.27
CA TYR A 68 17.02 12.28 0.45
C TYR A 68 16.44 12.22 -0.98
N LEU A 69 15.17 11.78 -1.08
CA LEU A 69 14.46 11.74 -2.36
C LEU A 69 14.05 13.15 -2.78
N PRO A 70 13.92 13.42 -4.10
CA PRO A 70 13.38 14.69 -4.56
C PRO A 70 11.91 14.84 -4.13
N PRO A 71 11.37 16.06 -4.14
CA PRO A 71 9.94 16.28 -3.94
C PRO A 71 9.08 15.45 -4.90
N ALA A 72 7.87 15.11 -4.48
CA ALA A 72 6.89 14.51 -5.37
C ALA A 72 6.58 15.44 -6.57
N LYS A 73 6.40 14.85 -7.75
CA LYS A 73 6.16 15.55 -9.02
C LYS A 73 4.76 15.24 -9.54
N LEU A 74 3.94 16.28 -9.65
CA LEU A 74 2.61 16.23 -10.24
C LEU A 74 2.64 16.97 -11.59
N ASN A 75 2.46 16.27 -12.70
CA ASN A 75 2.42 16.89 -14.04
C ASN A 75 0.99 17.25 -14.48
N GLY A 76 0.00 16.77 -13.74
CA GLY A 76 -1.43 16.96 -13.94
C GLY A 76 -2.13 15.92 -13.07
N ALA A 77 -2.96 16.33 -12.12
CA ALA A 77 -3.70 15.37 -11.30
C ALA A 77 -4.92 16.03 -10.67
N ARG A 78 -6.03 15.29 -10.62
CA ARG A 78 -7.15 15.58 -9.74
C ARG A 78 -7.03 14.69 -8.51
N SER A 79 -6.78 15.27 -7.35
CA SER A 79 -6.60 14.54 -6.11
C SER A 79 -7.63 14.93 -5.05
N GLN A 80 -8.23 13.95 -4.38
CA GLN A 80 -9.09 14.14 -3.23
C GLN A 80 -8.71 13.13 -2.14
N ARG A 81 -8.36 13.61 -0.93
CA ARG A 81 -7.85 12.77 0.18
C ARG A 81 -6.66 11.91 -0.26
N VAL A 82 -5.51 12.52 -0.50
CA VAL A 82 -4.32 11.81 -0.97
C VAL A 82 -3.11 12.18 -0.13
N LEU A 83 -2.40 11.17 0.36
CA LEU A 83 -1.05 11.32 0.90
C LEU A 83 -0.04 10.87 -0.15
N MET A 84 0.99 11.68 -0.39
CA MET A 84 2.00 11.40 -1.40
C MET A 84 3.39 11.57 -0.81
N ALA A 85 4.19 10.51 -0.88
CA ALA A 85 5.56 10.52 -0.38
C ALA A 85 6.56 11.01 -1.43
N ASP A 86 7.76 11.32 -0.96
CA ASP A 86 8.85 11.84 -1.79
C ASP A 86 9.20 10.93 -2.98
N GLY A 87 9.63 11.57 -4.06
CA GLY A 87 10.01 10.93 -5.31
C GLY A 87 8.86 10.32 -6.10
N ALA A 88 7.61 10.42 -5.64
CA ALA A 88 6.46 10.02 -6.44
C ALA A 88 6.33 10.89 -7.70
N ILE A 89 5.93 10.29 -8.82
CA ILE A 89 5.68 10.96 -10.10
C ILE A 89 4.28 10.56 -10.57
N VAL A 90 3.39 11.54 -10.69
CA VAL A 90 2.02 11.34 -11.17
C VAL A 90 1.79 12.23 -12.38
N ASP A 91 1.55 11.58 -13.52
CA ASP A 91 1.09 12.21 -14.75
C ASP A 91 -0.44 12.34 -14.72
N ASP A 92 -1.04 13.02 -15.72
CA ASP A 92 -2.48 13.37 -15.79
C ASP A 92 -3.45 12.27 -15.32
N SER A 93 -3.81 12.25 -14.04
CA SER A 93 -4.53 11.13 -13.38
C SER A 93 -5.54 11.59 -12.33
N GLU A 94 -6.54 10.76 -12.04
CA GLU A 94 -7.50 10.98 -10.96
C GLU A 94 -7.20 10.07 -9.77
N LEU A 95 -6.97 10.67 -8.59
CA LEU A 95 -6.67 9.96 -7.35
C LEU A 95 -7.73 10.31 -6.29
N SER A 96 -8.41 9.31 -5.74
CA SER A 96 -9.40 9.47 -4.68
C SER A 96 -9.10 8.52 -3.53
N ARG A 97 -8.91 9.06 -2.32
CA ARG A 97 -8.60 8.29 -1.10
C ARG A 97 -7.42 7.34 -1.34
N CYS A 98 -6.22 7.91 -1.53
CA CYS A 98 -5.03 7.15 -1.92
C CYS A 98 -3.82 7.47 -1.03
N VAL A 99 -3.01 6.45 -0.74
CA VAL A 99 -1.67 6.61 -0.17
C VAL A 99 -0.66 6.21 -1.24
N ILE A 100 0.15 7.17 -1.69
CA ILE A 100 1.14 7.01 -2.75
C ILE A 100 2.54 7.00 -2.14
N GLY A 101 3.14 5.82 -2.04
CA GLY A 101 4.43 5.57 -1.42
C GLY A 101 5.61 6.11 -2.22
N VAL A 102 6.79 6.04 -1.61
CA VAL A 102 8.03 6.62 -2.16
C VAL A 102 8.34 6.09 -3.56
N ARG A 103 8.81 6.96 -4.45
CA ARG A 103 9.21 6.61 -5.84
C ARG A 103 8.12 5.98 -6.70
N SER A 104 6.85 6.08 -6.29
CA SER A 104 5.72 5.62 -7.10
C SER A 104 5.69 6.34 -8.43
N VAL A 105 5.34 5.62 -9.50
CA VAL A 105 5.13 6.20 -10.83
C VAL A 105 3.73 5.83 -11.29
N ILE A 106 2.92 6.84 -11.61
CA ILE A 106 1.55 6.69 -12.13
C ILE A 106 1.47 7.43 -13.45
N ARG A 107 1.26 6.69 -14.53
CA ARG A 107 1.15 7.24 -15.89
C ARG A 107 -0.26 7.74 -16.18
N GLY A 108 -0.32 8.71 -17.11
CA GLY A 108 -1.53 9.48 -17.39
C GLY A 108 -2.72 8.66 -17.88
N GLY A 109 -3.91 9.24 -17.75
CA GLY A 109 -5.21 8.63 -18.01
C GLY A 109 -5.66 7.65 -16.93
N SER A 110 -4.90 7.50 -15.84
CA SER A 110 -5.21 6.51 -14.81
C SER A 110 -6.15 7.07 -13.74
N ARG A 111 -7.01 6.20 -13.19
CA ARG A 111 -7.88 6.49 -12.05
C ARG A 111 -7.65 5.46 -10.94
N LEU A 112 -7.23 5.95 -9.78
CA LEU A 112 -7.04 5.15 -8.57
C LEU A 112 -8.05 5.59 -7.49
N GLU A 113 -8.73 4.62 -6.90
CA GLU A 113 -9.74 4.85 -5.87
C GLU A 113 -9.57 3.87 -4.70
N ASN A 114 -9.36 4.36 -3.49
CA ASN A 114 -9.07 3.55 -2.31
C ASN A 114 -7.84 2.64 -2.51
N VAL A 115 -6.71 3.25 -2.89
CA VAL A 115 -5.47 2.53 -3.22
C VAL A 115 -4.33 2.88 -2.26
N VAL A 116 -3.69 1.85 -1.72
CA VAL A 116 -2.42 1.95 -1.00
C VAL A 116 -1.32 1.45 -1.92
N MET A 117 -0.54 2.37 -2.49
CA MET A 117 0.61 2.04 -3.35
C MET A 117 1.89 2.14 -2.53
N MET A 118 2.56 1.00 -2.30
CA MET A 118 3.76 0.91 -1.45
C MET A 118 5.00 1.58 -2.08
N GLY A 119 4.97 1.79 -3.40
CA GLY A 119 6.00 2.50 -4.16
C GLY A 119 7.09 1.62 -4.72
N ALA A 120 8.32 2.13 -4.80
CA ALA A 120 9.44 1.43 -5.42
C ALA A 120 10.74 1.59 -4.61
N ASP A 121 11.57 0.54 -4.66
CA ASP A 121 12.86 0.52 -3.99
C ASP A 121 13.91 1.36 -4.75
N ALA A 122 13.75 1.55 -6.06
CA ALA A 122 14.60 2.38 -6.92
C ALA A 122 13.83 2.96 -8.12
N PHE A 123 14.34 4.04 -8.71
CA PHE A 123 13.87 4.53 -10.01
C PHE A 123 14.49 3.69 -11.14
N GLU A 124 13.69 3.42 -12.17
CA GLU A 124 14.21 2.83 -13.41
C GLU A 124 15.00 3.87 -14.21
N ARG A 125 16.20 3.49 -14.64
CA ARG A 125 17.08 4.34 -15.45
C ARG A 125 16.77 4.14 -16.94
N PRO A 126 17.25 5.01 -17.84
CA PRO A 126 16.98 4.87 -19.28
C PRO A 126 17.28 3.48 -19.87
N HIS A 127 18.36 2.82 -19.42
CA HIS A 127 18.68 1.46 -19.88
C HIS A 127 17.71 0.39 -19.32
N ASP A 128 17.18 0.58 -18.10
CA ASP A 128 16.18 -0.31 -17.50
C ASP A 128 14.86 -0.22 -18.29
N LEU A 129 14.45 1.00 -18.66
CA LEU A 129 13.26 1.25 -19.49
C LEU A 129 13.42 0.65 -20.90
N ALA A 130 14.57 0.84 -21.55
CA ALA A 130 14.86 0.26 -22.85
C ALA A 130 14.81 -1.28 -22.81
N LYS A 131 15.34 -1.88 -21.73
CA LYS A 131 15.26 -3.32 -21.51
C LYS A 131 13.82 -3.78 -21.31
N ASN A 132 13.01 -3.09 -20.50
CA ASN A 132 11.59 -3.41 -20.34
C ASN A 132 10.86 -3.43 -21.68
N HIS A 133 11.06 -2.40 -22.49
CA HIS A 133 10.48 -2.30 -23.83
C HIS A 133 10.91 -3.46 -24.74
N SER A 134 12.20 -3.82 -24.75
CA SER A 134 12.69 -4.96 -25.54
C SER A 134 12.10 -6.31 -25.12
N LEU A 135 11.71 -6.44 -23.84
CA LEU A 135 11.11 -7.64 -23.27
C LEU A 135 9.58 -7.63 -23.34
N GLY A 136 8.96 -6.58 -23.88
CA GLY A 136 7.50 -6.41 -23.85
C GLY A 136 6.92 -6.32 -22.43
N ARG A 137 7.74 -5.92 -21.45
CA ARG A 137 7.39 -5.85 -20.03
C ARG A 137 7.02 -4.41 -19.65
N PRO A 138 5.99 -4.18 -18.82
CA PRO A 138 5.73 -2.86 -18.26
C PRO A 138 6.85 -2.33 -17.34
N ASP A 139 6.99 -1.02 -17.29
CA ASP A 139 7.82 -0.32 -16.31
C ASP A 139 7.25 -0.49 -14.88
N VAL A 140 8.06 -0.20 -13.87
CA VAL A 140 7.63 -0.17 -12.47
C VAL A 140 6.60 0.94 -12.27
N GLY A 141 5.52 0.61 -11.57
CA GLY A 141 4.41 1.51 -11.28
C GLY A 141 3.15 1.15 -12.06
N VAL A 142 2.31 2.16 -12.24
CA VAL A 142 1.02 2.07 -12.92
C VAL A 142 1.16 2.63 -14.33
N GLY A 143 0.96 1.78 -15.34
CA GLY A 143 0.91 2.14 -16.75
C GLY A 143 -0.27 3.06 -17.09
N PRO A 144 -0.32 3.61 -18.31
CA PRO A 144 -1.33 4.60 -18.67
C PRO A 144 -2.73 3.98 -18.76
N ASN A 145 -3.75 4.81 -18.57
CA ASN A 145 -5.17 4.44 -18.72
C ASN A 145 -5.63 3.28 -17.81
N CYS A 146 -5.07 3.14 -16.62
CA CYS A 146 -5.50 2.11 -15.67
C CYS A 146 -6.69 2.56 -14.83
N LEU A 147 -7.54 1.62 -14.43
CA LEU A 147 -8.60 1.81 -13.44
C LEU A 147 -8.38 0.84 -12.28
N ILE A 148 -8.01 1.35 -11.11
CA ILE A 148 -7.67 0.51 -9.96
C ILE A 148 -8.51 0.93 -8.76
N ARG A 149 -9.24 -0.02 -8.17
CA ARG A 149 -10.11 0.23 -7.01
C ARG A 149 -9.84 -0.76 -5.89
N ASN A 150 -9.90 -0.28 -4.65
CA ASN A 150 -9.83 -1.07 -3.42
C ASN A 150 -8.63 -2.02 -3.43
N ALA A 151 -7.43 -1.45 -3.56
CA ALA A 151 -6.23 -2.20 -3.84
C ALA A 151 -5.05 -1.86 -2.94
N ILE A 152 -4.17 -2.84 -2.72
CA ILE A 152 -2.80 -2.63 -2.30
C ILE A 152 -1.88 -2.95 -3.47
N ILE A 153 -1.03 -2.00 -3.86
CA ILE A 153 0.00 -2.22 -4.88
C ILE A 153 1.34 -2.31 -4.16
N ASP A 154 1.87 -3.53 -4.03
CA ASP A 154 3.14 -3.75 -3.32
C ASP A 154 4.33 -3.28 -4.16
N LYS A 155 5.51 -3.25 -3.54
CA LYS A 155 6.71 -2.61 -4.07
C LYS A 155 7.12 -3.18 -5.42
N ASN A 156 7.58 -2.29 -6.29
CA ASN A 156 8.16 -2.63 -7.59
C ASN A 156 7.19 -3.38 -8.53
N ALA A 157 5.89 -3.38 -8.24
CA ALA A 157 4.88 -3.93 -9.14
C ALA A 157 4.91 -3.19 -10.50
N ARG A 158 4.56 -3.91 -11.56
CA ARG A 158 4.60 -3.47 -12.96
C ARG A 158 3.22 -3.68 -13.57
N ILE A 159 2.38 -2.65 -13.54
CA ILE A 159 1.01 -2.73 -14.05
C ILE A 159 0.99 -2.16 -15.46
N GLY A 160 0.65 -3.00 -16.44
CA GLY A 160 0.58 -2.62 -17.85
C GLY A 160 -0.51 -1.59 -18.15
N ALA A 161 -0.45 -1.02 -19.36
CA ALA A 161 -1.43 -0.04 -19.82
C ALA A 161 -2.85 -0.64 -19.87
N GLY A 162 -3.87 0.16 -19.55
CA GLY A 162 -5.27 -0.23 -19.71
C GLY A 162 -5.79 -1.26 -18.72
N CYS A 163 -5.05 -1.58 -17.66
CA CYS A 163 -5.48 -2.56 -16.66
C CYS A 163 -6.68 -2.05 -15.84
N ARG A 164 -7.62 -2.95 -15.56
CA ARG A 164 -8.79 -2.71 -14.70
C ARG A 164 -8.76 -3.71 -13.55
N LEU A 165 -8.50 -3.22 -12.34
CA LEU A 165 -8.28 -4.05 -11.17
C LEU A 165 -9.24 -3.63 -10.05
N ALA A 166 -10.13 -4.54 -9.66
CA ALA A 166 -11.03 -4.39 -8.54
C ALA A 166 -11.27 -5.75 -7.87
N PRO A 167 -11.57 -5.79 -6.56
CA PRO A 167 -11.91 -7.03 -5.86
C PRO A 167 -13.38 -7.46 -6.10
N THR A 168 -14.23 -6.59 -6.64
CA THR A 168 -15.66 -6.84 -6.81
C THR A 168 -15.91 -8.06 -7.70
N GLY A 169 -16.80 -8.94 -7.25
CA GLY A 169 -17.16 -10.17 -7.97
C GLY A 169 -16.14 -11.31 -7.86
N LEU A 170 -15.02 -11.11 -7.15
CA LEU A 170 -14.02 -12.16 -6.91
C LEU A 170 -14.28 -12.86 -5.57
N PRO A 171 -14.09 -14.19 -5.51
CA PRO A 171 -14.21 -14.91 -4.25
C PRO A 171 -13.05 -14.59 -3.30
N GLU A 172 -13.31 -14.74 -2.01
CA GLU A 172 -12.28 -14.63 -0.99
C GLU A 172 -11.14 -15.64 -1.25
N LYS A 173 -9.89 -15.21 -1.07
CA LYS A 173 -8.68 -15.99 -1.40
C LYS A 173 -8.48 -16.30 -2.89
N TRP A 174 -9.16 -15.60 -3.80
CA TRP A 174 -8.83 -15.65 -5.22
C TRP A 174 -7.37 -15.24 -5.45
N GLU A 175 -6.64 -15.95 -6.31
CA GLU A 175 -5.20 -15.73 -6.50
C GLU A 175 -4.76 -16.09 -7.92
N THR A 176 -3.79 -15.32 -8.43
CA THR A 176 -2.97 -15.59 -9.60
C THR A 176 -1.49 -15.42 -9.24
N ASP A 177 -0.59 -15.63 -10.19
CA ASP A 177 0.83 -15.36 -9.97
C ASP A 177 1.12 -13.90 -9.59
N ALA A 178 0.30 -12.94 -10.05
CA ALA A 178 0.53 -11.51 -9.86
C ALA A 178 -0.38 -10.86 -8.81
N LEU A 179 -1.56 -11.43 -8.57
CA LEU A 179 -2.66 -10.81 -7.82
C LEU A 179 -3.21 -11.78 -6.78
N PHE A 180 -3.71 -11.28 -5.66
CA PHE A 180 -4.59 -12.05 -4.79
C PHE A 180 -5.64 -11.16 -4.14
N VAL A 181 -6.76 -11.75 -3.71
CA VAL A 181 -7.82 -11.07 -2.98
C VAL A 181 -7.86 -11.57 -1.55
N ARG A 182 -7.92 -10.64 -0.61
CA ARG A 182 -8.05 -10.90 0.82
C ARG A 182 -8.87 -9.79 1.45
N ASP A 183 -9.83 -10.13 2.29
CA ASP A 183 -10.67 -9.16 3.02
C ASP A 183 -11.34 -8.12 2.11
N GLY A 184 -11.74 -8.53 0.89
CA GLY A 184 -12.34 -7.62 -0.09
C GLY A 184 -11.38 -6.59 -0.69
N VAL A 185 -10.06 -6.80 -0.57
CA VAL A 185 -9.00 -5.95 -1.15
C VAL A 185 -8.21 -6.75 -2.17
N ILE A 186 -7.97 -6.18 -3.35
CA ILE A 186 -7.08 -6.78 -4.36
C ILE A 186 -5.64 -6.35 -4.11
N VAL A 187 -4.72 -7.30 -4.02
CA VAL A 187 -3.30 -7.05 -3.75
C VAL A 187 -2.46 -7.43 -4.96
N VAL A 188 -1.70 -6.47 -5.47
CA VAL A 188 -0.66 -6.70 -6.48
C VAL A 188 0.63 -7.08 -5.76
N LYS A 189 1.12 -8.30 -5.98
CA LYS A 189 2.30 -8.83 -5.28
C LYS A 189 3.57 -8.05 -5.62
N LYS A 190 4.52 -8.04 -4.69
CA LYS A 190 5.84 -7.39 -4.87
C LYS A 190 6.51 -7.83 -6.17
N GLY A 191 6.89 -6.87 -7.00
CA GLY A 191 7.63 -7.13 -8.25
C GLY A 191 6.81 -7.82 -9.34
N ALA A 192 5.52 -8.08 -9.11
CA ALA A 192 4.68 -8.79 -10.06
C ALA A 192 4.45 -7.96 -11.33
N ILE A 193 4.23 -8.67 -12.44
CA ILE A 193 3.87 -8.09 -13.72
C ILE A 193 2.40 -8.37 -13.97
N VAL A 194 1.60 -7.31 -14.10
CA VAL A 194 0.22 -7.39 -14.58
C VAL A 194 0.24 -7.01 -16.05
N PRO A 195 -0.03 -7.93 -16.99
CA PRO A 195 0.01 -7.65 -18.42
C PRO A 195 -0.93 -6.51 -18.84
N PRO A 196 -0.59 -5.74 -19.88
CA PRO A 196 -1.49 -4.70 -20.41
C PRO A 196 -2.89 -5.25 -20.73
N GLY A 197 -3.92 -4.45 -20.45
CA GLY A 197 -5.32 -4.79 -20.72
C GLY A 197 -5.90 -5.85 -19.79
N THR A 198 -5.20 -6.24 -18.72
CA THR A 198 -5.74 -7.20 -17.73
C THR A 198 -6.97 -6.62 -17.04
N ILE A 199 -8.07 -7.37 -17.04
CA ILE A 199 -9.32 -7.02 -16.36
C ILE A 199 -9.57 -8.08 -15.27
N VAL A 200 -9.67 -7.64 -14.02
CA VAL A 200 -9.90 -8.46 -12.85
C VAL A 200 -10.89 -7.74 -11.94
N GLY A 201 -12.06 -8.37 -11.75
CA GLY A 201 -13.22 -7.76 -11.10
C GLY A 201 -13.83 -6.59 -11.88
N GLU A 202 -15.05 -6.18 -11.49
CA GLU A 202 -15.76 -5.01 -12.04
C GLU A 202 -16.50 -4.20 -10.98
#